data_AF-A0A4Q7XVF3-F1
#
_entry.id   AF-A0A4Q7XVF3-F1
#
_cell.length_a   1.000
_cell.length_b   1.000
_cell.length_c   1.000
_cell.angle_alpha   90.00
_cell.angle_beta   90.00
_cell.angle_gamma   90.00
#
_symmetry.space_group_name_H-M   'P 1'
#
loop_
_entity.id
_entity.type
_entity.pdbx_description
1 polymer ?
#
loop_
_entity_poly.entity_id
_entity_poly.type
_entity_poly.pdbx_seq_one_letter_code
_entity_poly.pdbx_strand_id
1 'polypeptide(L)'
;MSTATVAPPSTSAELEQRLALIACGENSWPGKTRACDDHLKKSSTWLRITSTGAVDALAAAICGSGHRHNRSCQPCTEKAVRCVSVYNAWRASQ
;
A
#
# COMPACT_ATOMS: atom_id res chain seq x y z
N MET A 1 7.35 11.33 21.44
CA MET A 1 6.43 11.07 20.32
C MET A 1 6.30 9.56 20.19
N SER A 2 5.19 8.98 20.65
CA SER A 2 5.00 7.52 20.62
C SER A 2 4.74 7.07 19.19
N THR A 3 5.72 6.43 18.57
CA THR A 3 5.52 5.62 17.38
C THR A 3 4.61 4.46 17.77
N ALA A 4 3.31 4.56 17.47
CA ALA A 4 2.43 3.41 17.53
C ALA A 4 2.95 2.38 16.53
N THR A 5 3.70 1.39 17.02
CA THR A 5 4.09 0.21 16.27
C THR A 5 2.79 -0.53 15.95
N VAL A 6 2.20 -0.23 14.79
CA VAL A 6 1.06 -0.99 14.26
C VAL A 6 1.56 -2.42 14.14
N ALA A 7 0.96 -3.33 14.90
CA ALA A 7 1.27 -4.76 14.83
C ALA A 7 1.21 -5.21 13.35
N PRO A 8 2.12 -6.09 12.91
CA PRO A 8 2.04 -6.63 11.56
C PRO A 8 0.66 -7.27 11.35
N PRO A 9 0.04 -7.13 10.17
CA PRO A 9 -1.24 -7.76 9.89
C PRO A 9 -1.13 -9.26 10.14
N SER A 10 -2.16 -9.91 10.65
CA SER A 10 -2.13 -11.36 10.96
C SER A 10 -2.89 -12.19 9.93
N THR A 11 -3.70 -11.53 9.10
CA THR A 11 -4.49 -12.13 8.04
C THR A 11 -4.29 -11.40 6.70
N SER A 12 -4.62 -12.07 5.59
CA SER A 12 -4.63 -11.44 4.27
C SER A 12 -5.61 -10.25 4.19
N ALA A 13 -6.75 -10.33 4.87
CA ALA A 13 -7.74 -9.25 4.90
C ALA A 13 -7.22 -8.00 5.65
N GLU A 14 -6.51 -8.17 6.76
CA GLU A 14 -5.86 -7.06 7.47
C GLU A 14 -4.72 -6.46 6.64
N LEU A 15 -3.97 -7.30 5.93
CA LEU A 15 -2.94 -6.84 5.02
C LEU A 15 -3.54 -6.01 3.87
N GLU A 16 -4.64 -6.45 3.27
CA GLU A 16 -5.36 -5.68 2.27
C GLU A 16 -5.77 -4.28 2.77
N GLN A 17 -6.30 -4.19 3.99
CA GLN A 17 -6.65 -2.91 4.61
C GLN A 17 -5.40 -2.03 4.83
N ARG A 18 -4.29 -2.63 5.26
CA ARG A 18 -3.03 -1.91 5.48
C ARG A 18 -2.45 -1.37 4.17
N LEU A 19 -2.43 -2.17 3.11
CA LEU A 19 -1.98 -1.75 1.78
C LEU A 19 -2.85 -0.62 1.24
N ALA A 20 -4.17 -0.71 1.43
CA ALA A 20 -5.08 0.33 1.01
C ALA A 20 -4.84 1.65 1.75
N LEU A 21 -4.57 1.60 3.06
CA LEU A 21 -4.28 2.76 3.88
C LEU A 21 -2.98 3.46 3.45
N ILE A 22 -1.92 2.68 3.17
CA ILE A 22 -0.65 3.20 2.63
C ILE A 22 -0.89 3.91 1.30
N ALA A 23 -1.56 3.25 0.35
CA ALA A 23 -1.89 3.81 -0.96
C ALA A 23 -2.70 5.11 -0.85
N CYS A 24 -3.64 5.15 0.10
CA CYS A 24 -4.49 6.31 0.40
C CYS A 24 -3.72 7.48 1.05
N GLY A 25 -2.43 7.31 1.35
CA GLY A 25 -1.58 8.37 1.91
C GLY A 25 -1.78 8.55 3.41
N GLU A 26 -1.64 7.48 4.18
CA GLU A 26 -1.68 7.55 5.66
C GLU A 26 -0.73 8.59 6.26
N ASN A 27 0.40 8.89 5.61
CA ASN A 27 1.35 9.91 6.06
C ASN A 27 0.99 11.34 5.61
N SER A 28 -0.02 11.50 4.76
CA SER A 28 -0.39 12.81 4.21
C SER A 28 -1.37 13.58 5.10
N TRP A 29 -1.99 12.93 6.08
CA TRP A 29 -3.01 13.51 6.97
C TRP A 29 -2.83 12.98 8.41
N PRO A 30 -2.59 13.84 9.41
CA PRO A 30 -2.51 13.41 10.81
C PRO A 30 -3.79 12.69 11.24
N GLY A 31 -3.66 11.50 11.82
CA GLY A 31 -4.79 10.72 12.34
C GLY A 31 -5.54 9.86 11.32
N LYS A 32 -5.07 9.73 10.08
CA LYS A 32 -5.70 8.84 9.10
C LYS A 32 -5.45 7.37 9.46
N THR A 33 -6.47 6.72 9.99
CA THR A 33 -6.44 5.31 10.41
C THR A 33 -7.15 4.37 9.43
N ARG A 34 -7.87 4.90 8.44
CA ARG A 34 -8.64 4.12 7.45
C ARG A 34 -8.42 4.65 6.03
N ALA A 35 -8.39 3.73 5.08
CA ALA A 35 -8.43 4.06 3.65
C ALA A 35 -9.85 4.50 3.26
N CYS A 36 -9.98 5.31 2.21
CA CYS A 36 -11.29 5.60 1.64
C CYS A 36 -11.82 4.40 0.84
N ASP A 37 -13.13 4.37 0.59
CA ASP A 37 -13.81 3.26 -0.08
C ASP A 37 -13.21 2.92 -1.46
N ASP A 38 -12.78 3.92 -2.21
CA ASP A 38 -12.15 3.71 -3.52
C ASP A 38 -10.80 2.99 -3.43
N HIS A 39 -10.04 3.21 -2.35
CA HIS A 39 -8.79 2.51 -2.11
C HIS A 39 -9.05 1.11 -1.55
N LEU A 40 -10.07 0.94 -0.70
CA LEU A 40 -10.48 -0.37 -0.21
C LEU A 40 -10.94 -1.28 -1.35
N LYS A 41 -11.72 -0.77 -2.31
CA LYS A 41 -12.15 -1.57 -3.49
C LYS A 41 -10.98 -2.09 -4.34
N LYS A 42 -9.81 -1.45 -4.27
CA LYS A 42 -8.61 -1.80 -5.04
C LYS A 42 -7.60 -2.65 -4.23
N SER A 43 -7.84 -2.86 -2.93
CA SER A 43 -6.89 -3.52 -2.01
C SER A 43 -6.45 -4.89 -2.49
N SER A 44 -7.40 -5.71 -2.96
CA SER A 44 -7.12 -7.07 -3.44
C SER A 44 -6.25 -7.07 -4.70
N THR A 45 -6.42 -6.08 -5.59
CA THR A 45 -5.57 -5.90 -6.76
C THR A 45 -4.16 -5.49 -6.34
N TRP A 46 -4.05 -4.55 -5.40
CA TRP A 46 -2.74 -4.15 -4.87
C TRP A 46 -2.03 -5.29 -4.15
N LEU A 47 -2.73 -6.12 -3.39
CA LEU A 47 -2.14 -7.30 -2.75
C LEU A 47 -1.54 -8.25 -3.79
N ARG A 48 -2.27 -8.54 -4.88
CA ARG A 48 -1.78 -9.38 -5.98
C ARG A 48 -0.55 -8.80 -6.67
N ILE A 49 -0.50 -7.48 -6.90
CA ILE A 49 0.68 -6.86 -7.51
C ILE A 49 1.85 -6.88 -6.51
N THR A 50 1.58 -6.53 -5.25
CA THR A 50 2.59 -6.47 -4.18
C THR A 50 3.27 -7.83 -3.97
N SER A 51 2.52 -8.93 -4.05
CA SER A 51 3.06 -10.28 -3.85
C SER A 51 4.10 -10.69 -4.90
N THR A 52 4.12 -10.03 -6.07
CA THR A 52 5.13 -10.23 -7.12
C THR A 52 6.41 -9.41 -6.89
N GLY A 53 6.39 -8.43 -5.99
CA GLY A 53 7.49 -7.49 -5.77
C GLY A 53 7.62 -6.40 -6.85
N ALA A 54 6.70 -6.33 -7.83
CA ALA A 54 6.72 -5.35 -8.90
C ALA A 54 6.34 -3.93 -8.42
N VAL A 55 7.32 -3.21 -7.84
CA VAL A 55 7.15 -1.84 -7.31
C VAL A 55 6.60 -0.88 -8.37
N ASP A 56 7.12 -0.91 -9.60
CA ASP A 56 6.70 0.01 -10.66
C ASP A 56 5.23 -0.19 -11.07
N ALA A 57 4.81 -1.46 -11.19
CA ALA A 57 3.42 -1.80 -11.50
C ALA A 57 2.48 -1.37 -10.37
N LEU A 58 2.90 -1.55 -9.12
CA LEU A 58 2.13 -1.10 -7.96
C LEU A 58 2.04 0.43 -7.89
N ALA A 59 3.15 1.12 -8.14
CA ALA A 59 3.19 2.58 -8.17
C ALA A 59 2.25 3.14 -9.24
N ALA A 60 2.22 2.52 -10.43
CA ALA A 60 1.32 2.93 -11.52
C ALA A 60 -0.16 2.70 -11.13
N ALA A 61 -0.46 1.57 -10.49
CA ALA A 61 -1.80 1.25 -10.01
C ALA A 61 -2.28 2.21 -8.90
N ILE A 62 -1.38 2.65 -8.01
CA ILE A 62 -1.69 3.63 -6.95
C ILE A 62 -1.87 5.03 -7.55
N CYS A 63 -0.99 5.43 -8.47
CA CYS A 63 -0.96 6.78 -9.03
C CYS A 63 -2.19 7.10 -9.89
N GLY A 64 -2.94 6.09 -10.36
CA GLY A 64 -4.08 6.26 -11.25
C GLY A 64 -3.68 6.73 -12.66
N SER A 65 -2.39 6.91 -12.92
CA SER A 65 -1.81 7.15 -14.22
C SER A 65 -1.82 5.83 -15.01
N GLY A 66 -2.99 5.37 -15.45
CA GLY A 66 -3.04 4.28 -16.40
C GLY A 66 -2.25 4.67 -17.65
N HIS A 67 -1.04 4.14 -17.82
CA HIS A 67 -0.12 4.23 -18.98
C HIS A 67 0.11 5.61 -19.67
N ARG A 68 -0.56 6.70 -19.29
CA ARG A 68 -0.51 8.00 -19.99
C ARG A 68 0.67 8.88 -19.57
N HIS A 69 1.25 8.61 -18.41
CA HIS A 69 2.50 9.21 -17.97
C HIS A 69 3.52 8.08 -17.82
N ASN A 70 4.61 8.12 -18.59
CA ASN A 70 5.65 7.08 -18.60
C ASN A 70 6.34 6.86 -17.24
N ARG A 71 5.99 7.63 -16.19
CA ARG A 71 6.48 7.46 -14.82
C ARG A 71 5.39 7.77 -13.81
N SER A 72 5.23 6.88 -12.83
CA SER A 72 4.50 7.14 -11.59
C SER A 72 5.14 8.31 -10.83
N CYS A 73 4.36 9.11 -10.12
CA CYS A 73 4.94 10.17 -9.30
C CYS A 73 5.75 9.58 -8.13
N GLN A 74 6.76 10.32 -7.66
CA GLN A 74 7.63 9.89 -6.55
C GLN A 74 6.82 9.48 -5.30
N PRO A 75 5.80 10.23 -4.85
CA PRO A 75 4.98 9.82 -3.69
C PRO A 75 4.29 8.46 -3.88
N CYS A 76 3.84 8.13 -5.09
CA CYS A 76 3.22 6.82 -5.35
C CYS A 76 4.24 5.69 -5.41
N THR A 77 5.46 5.99 -5.85
CA THR A 77 6.58 5.04 -5.81
C THR A 77 6.99 4.72 -4.38
N GLU A 78 7.11 5.73 -3.51
CA GLU A 78 7.41 5.54 -2.09
C GLU A 78 6.34 4.71 -1.37
N LYS A 79 5.06 4.97 -1.66
CA LYS A 79 3.94 4.15 -1.16
C LYS A 79 4.06 2.70 -1.63
N ALA A 80 4.39 2.46 -2.90
CA ALA A 80 4.56 1.12 -3.45
C ALA A 80 5.72 0.35 -2.78
N VAL A 81 6.87 1.00 -2.59
CA VAL A 81 8.01 0.42 -1.85
C VAL A 81 7.59 0.04 -0.43
N ARG A 82 6.85 0.91 0.26
CA ARG A 82 6.35 0.64 1.61
C ARG A 82 5.39 -0.55 1.64
N CYS A 83 4.47 -0.64 0.67
CA CYS A 83 3.57 -1.79 0.53
C CYS A 83 4.34 -3.11 0.39
N VAL A 84 5.37 -3.16 -0.47
CA VAL A 84 6.21 -4.37 -0.65
C VAL A 84 6.95 -4.72 0.64
N SER A 85 7.49 -3.72 1.34
CA SER A 85 8.15 -3.93 2.65
C SER A 85 7.20 -4.53 3.69
N VAL A 86 5.98 -3.97 3.81
CA VAL A 86 4.94 -4.48 4.73
C VAL A 86 4.51 -5.90 4.36
N TYR A 87 4.32 -6.17 3.08
CA TYR A 87 3.97 -7.51 2.60
C TYR A 87 5.07 -8.54 2.89
N ASN A 88 6.34 -8.18 2.70
CA ASN A 88 7.46 -9.08 3.01
C ASN A 88 7.58 -9.34 4.51
N ALA A 89 7.40 -8.33 5.35
CA ALA A 89 7.37 -8.49 6.80
C ALA A 89 6.22 -9.40 7.25
N TRP A 90 5.03 -9.22 6.67
CA TRP A 90 3.89 -10.10 6.89
C TRP A 90 4.18 -11.54 6.49
N ARG A 91 4.72 -11.75 5.27
CA ARG A 91 5.07 -13.09 4.78
C ARG A 91 6.08 -13.79 5.69
N ALA A 92 7.01 -13.06 6.30
CA ALA A 92 8.00 -13.60 7.21
C ALA A 92 7.45 -13.94 8.61
N SER A 93 6.28 -13.40 8.97
CA SER A 93 5.61 -13.68 10.26
C SER A 93 4.54 -14.78 10.19
N GLN A 94 4.29 -15.33 9.00
CA GLN A 94 3.40 -16.49 8.81
C GLN A 94 4.17 -17.79 9.01
#